data_AF-A0A9X3S1X3-F1
#
_entry.id   AF-A0A9X3S1X3-F1
#
_cell.length_a   1.000
_cell.length_b   1.000
_cell.length_c   1.000
_cell.angle_alpha   90.00
_cell.angle_beta   90.00
_cell.angle_gamma   90.00
#
_symmetry.space_group_name_H-M   'P 1'
#
loop_
_entity.id
_entity.type
_entity.pdbx_description
1 polymer ?
#
loop_
_entity_poly.entity_id
_entity_poly.type
_entity_poly.pdbx_seq_one_letter_code
_entity_poly.pdbx_strand_id
1 'polypeptide(L)'
;MTARRWTPEQRAAIDARGHSSLLTANAGSGKTAVMVERIASAIRDDGLAVNAILALTFTEKAAGELAERLRRRLTELGEDEHARAVDGAWIGTIHGFCARLLRAQPLAAGLDPHFEVLEATSAERLAETAYEEALETWARRHGADAIDLAASYGPALRDLVQGAYASLRARGHARPRLVIPPPPRVPDPTTLAATREAALDDLRLAGGGVRVTAAREALEQCREVLDAARESAAHAAGGGPAAAGGLGSAAP
;
A
#
# COMPACT_ATOMS: atom_id res chain seq x y z
N MET A 1 40.23 28.52 -17.09
CA MET A 1 39.82 27.24 -16.46
C MET A 1 39.65 26.20 -17.55
N THR A 2 40.30 25.04 -17.42
CA THR A 2 40.25 23.96 -18.41
C THR A 2 38.83 23.38 -18.46
N ALA A 3 38.20 23.40 -19.64
CA ALA A 3 36.88 22.81 -19.83
C ALA A 3 36.91 21.33 -19.41
N ARG A 4 35.97 20.94 -18.55
CA ARG A 4 35.86 19.55 -18.10
C ARG A 4 35.65 18.63 -19.30
N ARG A 5 36.52 17.64 -19.48
CA ARG A 5 36.41 16.67 -20.57
C ARG A 5 35.47 15.54 -20.16
N TRP A 6 34.31 15.47 -20.79
CA TRP A 6 33.33 14.40 -20.61
C TRP A 6 33.70 13.16 -21.45
N THR A 7 33.48 11.96 -20.92
CA THR A 7 33.55 10.73 -21.73
C THR A 7 32.41 10.68 -22.75
N PRO A 8 32.50 9.87 -23.82
CA PRO A 8 31.41 9.70 -24.77
C PRO A 8 30.08 9.32 -24.11
N GLU A 9 30.11 8.45 -23.10
CA GLU A 9 28.91 7.99 -22.37
C GLU A 9 28.34 9.09 -21.49
N GLN A 10 29.19 9.86 -20.81
CA GLN A 10 28.76 11.02 -20.03
C GLN A 10 28.14 12.09 -20.93
N ARG A 11 28.74 12.35 -22.09
CA ARG A 11 28.20 13.29 -23.08
C ARG A 11 26.85 12.83 -23.60
N ALA A 12 26.71 11.56 -23.98
CA ALA A 12 25.42 10.99 -24.37
C ALA A 12 24.35 11.14 -23.27
N ALA A 13 24.74 10.92 -22.00
CA ALA A 13 23.84 11.12 -20.87
C ALA A 13 23.47 12.61 -20.64
N ILE A 14 24.38 13.55 -20.91
CA ILE A 14 24.14 14.99 -20.82
C ILE A 14 23.23 15.46 -21.96
N ASP A 15 23.41 14.95 -23.16
CA ASP A 15 22.75 15.42 -24.38
C ASP A 15 21.38 14.76 -24.62
N ALA A 16 21.08 13.64 -23.96
CA ALA A 16 19.81 12.93 -24.12
C ALA A 16 18.59 13.82 -23.80
N ARG A 17 17.59 13.82 -24.69
CA ARG A 17 16.32 14.58 -24.62
C ARG A 17 15.15 13.75 -25.14
N GLY A 18 13.93 14.11 -24.79
CA GLY A 18 12.71 13.53 -25.38
C GLY A 18 12.36 12.10 -24.95
N HIS A 19 13.12 11.49 -24.04
CA HIS A 19 12.84 10.15 -23.53
C HIS A 19 13.29 9.98 -22.07
N SER A 20 12.70 9.02 -21.36
CA SER A 20 13.17 8.60 -20.04
C SER A 20 14.56 7.98 -20.15
N SER A 21 15.45 8.31 -19.21
CA SER A 21 16.84 7.85 -19.19
C SER A 21 17.17 7.27 -17.81
N LEU A 22 17.77 6.09 -17.76
CA LEU A 22 18.31 5.49 -16.54
C LEU A 22 19.85 5.50 -16.62
N LEU A 23 20.49 6.20 -15.69
CA LEU A 23 21.95 6.26 -15.61
C LEU A 23 22.47 5.30 -14.53
N THR A 24 23.00 4.16 -14.95
CA THR A 24 23.67 3.21 -14.07
C THR A 24 25.16 3.51 -14.03
N ALA A 25 25.73 3.75 -12.84
CA ALA A 25 27.18 3.94 -12.71
C ALA A 25 27.70 3.64 -11.31
N ASN A 26 28.98 3.27 -11.21
CA ASN A 26 29.67 3.00 -9.95
C ASN A 26 29.88 4.27 -9.11
N ALA A 27 30.22 4.12 -7.83
CA ALA A 27 30.63 5.26 -6.99
C ALA A 27 31.83 5.98 -7.65
N GLY A 28 31.88 7.31 -7.52
CA GLY A 28 32.96 8.12 -8.09
C GLY A 28 32.89 8.39 -9.60
N SER A 29 31.96 7.79 -10.35
CA SER A 29 31.85 7.96 -11.82
C SER A 29 31.37 9.35 -12.30
N GLY A 30 31.10 10.27 -11.37
CA GLY A 30 30.63 11.62 -11.68
C GLY A 30 29.14 11.75 -12.00
N LYS A 31 28.27 10.81 -11.58
CA LYS A 31 26.81 10.87 -11.80
C LYS A 31 26.19 12.24 -11.50
N THR A 32 26.51 12.82 -10.36
CA THR A 32 25.99 14.15 -9.97
C THR A 32 26.51 15.24 -10.90
N ALA A 33 27.76 15.15 -11.36
CA ALA A 33 28.31 16.14 -12.29
C ALA A 33 27.63 16.05 -13.68
N VAL A 34 27.36 14.82 -14.16
CA VAL A 34 26.57 14.56 -15.38
C VAL A 34 25.16 15.15 -15.23
N MET A 35 24.50 14.92 -14.09
CA MET A 35 23.16 15.44 -13.81
C MET A 35 23.15 16.98 -13.78
N VAL A 36 24.11 17.61 -13.10
CA VAL A 36 24.24 19.07 -13.06
C VAL A 36 24.47 19.65 -14.45
N GLU A 37 25.37 19.06 -15.23
CA GLU A 37 25.65 19.53 -16.59
C GLU A 37 24.44 19.35 -17.51
N ARG A 38 23.71 18.23 -17.38
CA ARG A 38 22.46 18.00 -18.12
C ARG A 38 21.40 19.05 -17.81
N ILE A 39 21.25 19.41 -16.55
CA ILE A 39 20.29 20.44 -16.13
C ILE A 39 20.74 21.81 -16.65
N ALA A 40 22.01 22.16 -16.48
CA ALA A 40 22.55 23.43 -16.93
C ALA A 40 22.49 23.59 -18.46
N SER A 41 22.78 22.54 -19.23
CA SER A 41 22.63 22.57 -20.69
C SER A 41 21.18 22.69 -21.11
N ALA A 42 20.24 22.06 -20.40
CA ALA A 42 18.82 22.22 -20.71
C ALA A 42 18.30 23.64 -20.44
N ILE A 43 18.82 24.31 -19.41
CA ILE A 43 18.48 25.73 -19.15
C ILE A 43 19.06 26.62 -20.25
N ARG A 44 20.37 26.50 -20.52
CA ARG A 44 21.10 27.38 -21.43
C ARG A 44 20.76 27.14 -22.91
N ASP A 45 20.79 25.87 -23.34
CA ASP A 45 20.73 25.50 -24.74
C ASP A 45 19.27 25.28 -25.21
N ASP A 46 18.41 24.74 -24.32
CA ASP A 46 17.01 24.47 -24.64
C ASP A 46 16.04 25.56 -24.14
N GLY A 47 16.54 26.57 -23.41
CA GLY A 47 15.75 27.69 -22.90
C GLY A 47 14.78 27.31 -21.77
N LEU A 48 15.03 26.22 -21.03
CA LEU A 48 14.18 25.83 -19.91
C LEU A 48 14.34 26.78 -18.74
N ALA A 49 13.20 27.26 -18.22
CA ALA A 49 13.18 27.98 -16.95
C ALA A 49 13.58 27.04 -15.80
N VAL A 50 14.36 27.58 -14.84
CA VAL A 50 14.84 26.84 -13.66
C VAL A 50 13.69 26.22 -12.85
N ASN A 51 12.55 26.91 -12.78
CA ASN A 51 11.35 26.45 -12.08
C ASN A 51 10.59 25.32 -12.81
N ALA A 52 10.92 25.01 -14.07
CA ALA A 52 10.37 23.89 -14.82
C ALA A 52 11.09 22.56 -14.52
N ILE A 53 12.11 22.59 -13.65
CA ILE A 53 12.96 21.43 -13.35
C ILE A 53 12.62 20.89 -11.95
N LEU A 54 12.24 19.62 -11.91
CA LEU A 54 12.04 18.84 -10.68
C LEU A 54 13.22 17.87 -10.50
N ALA A 55 14.02 18.09 -9.45
CA ALA A 55 15.12 17.23 -9.07
C ALA A 55 14.93 16.71 -7.65
N LEU A 56 14.70 15.40 -7.54
CA LEU A 56 14.43 14.74 -6.26
C LEU A 56 15.66 13.95 -5.78
N THR A 57 16.00 14.11 -4.50
CA THR A 57 17.06 13.37 -3.82
C THR A 57 16.52 12.61 -2.61
N PHE A 58 17.34 11.72 -2.06
CA PHE A 58 16.98 10.96 -0.86
C PHE A 58 17.13 11.80 0.44
N THR A 59 18.04 12.76 0.45
CA THR A 59 18.34 13.57 1.64
C THR A 59 18.39 15.06 1.32
N GLU A 60 18.02 15.88 2.31
CA GLU A 60 18.11 17.35 2.21
C GLU A 60 19.55 17.81 1.94
N LYS A 61 20.54 17.13 2.54
CA LYS A 61 21.96 17.39 2.24
C LYS A 61 22.28 17.19 0.77
N ALA A 62 21.84 16.08 0.18
CA ALA A 62 22.09 15.81 -1.25
C ALA A 62 21.35 16.82 -2.16
N ALA A 63 20.15 17.27 -1.76
CA ALA A 63 19.43 18.32 -2.47
C ALA A 63 20.20 19.65 -2.44
N GLY A 64 20.65 20.07 -1.25
CA GLY A 64 21.44 21.28 -1.08
C GLY A 64 22.75 21.24 -1.86
N GLU A 65 23.46 20.10 -1.83
CA GLU A 65 24.66 19.91 -2.65
C GLU A 65 24.38 19.98 -4.15
N LEU A 66 23.26 19.43 -4.61
CA LEU A 66 22.87 19.49 -6.03
C LEU A 66 22.54 20.92 -6.46
N ALA A 67 21.75 21.64 -5.65
CA ALA A 67 21.40 23.04 -5.88
C ALA A 67 22.65 23.94 -5.94
N GLU A 68 23.57 23.78 -4.98
CA GLU A 68 24.81 24.58 -4.95
C GLU A 68 25.72 24.29 -6.16
N ARG A 69 25.83 23.02 -6.57
CA ARG A 69 26.59 22.66 -7.77
C ARG A 69 25.96 23.23 -9.03
N LEU A 70 24.63 23.22 -9.13
CA LEU A 70 23.92 23.79 -10.26
C LEU A 70 24.07 25.31 -10.31
N ARG A 71 23.87 26.01 -9.19
CA ARG A 71 24.07 27.46 -9.07
C ARG A 71 25.45 27.87 -9.56
N ARG A 72 26.49 27.25 -9.01
CA ARG A 72 27.87 27.52 -9.43
C ARG A 72 28.07 27.26 -10.92
N ARG A 73 27.50 26.17 -11.45
CA ARG A 73 27.64 25.85 -12.86
C ARG A 73 26.96 26.88 -13.76
N LEU A 74 25.77 27.36 -13.40
CA LEU A 74 25.07 28.41 -14.13
C LEU A 74 25.86 29.72 -14.10
N THR A 75 26.43 30.11 -12.95
CA THR A 75 27.33 31.27 -12.86
C THR A 75 28.56 31.14 -13.76
N GLU A 76 29.20 29.96 -13.80
CA GLU A 76 30.33 29.70 -14.71
C GLU A 76 29.95 29.82 -16.19
N LEU A 77 28.66 29.63 -16.52
CA LEU A 77 28.13 29.74 -17.88
C LEU A 77 27.65 31.16 -18.23
N GLY A 78 27.71 32.11 -17.28
CA GLY A 78 27.18 33.47 -17.46
C GLY A 78 25.66 33.57 -17.29
N GLU A 79 25.02 32.52 -16.78
CA GLU A 79 23.57 32.43 -16.55
C GLU A 79 23.19 32.98 -15.16
N ASP A 80 23.59 34.21 -14.85
CA ASP A 80 23.47 34.78 -13.50
C ASP A 80 22.03 34.92 -13.00
N GLU A 81 21.08 35.21 -13.89
CA GLU A 81 19.66 35.26 -13.56
C GLU A 81 19.14 33.87 -13.15
N HIS A 82 19.43 32.85 -13.94
CA HIS A 82 19.09 31.47 -13.63
C HIS A 82 19.79 30.98 -12.37
N ALA A 83 21.05 31.35 -12.14
CA ALA A 83 21.79 30.99 -10.93
C ALA A 83 21.12 31.52 -9.66
N ARG A 84 20.60 32.76 -9.68
CA ARG A 84 19.81 33.33 -8.56
C ARG A 84 18.46 32.65 -8.38
N ALA A 85 17.86 32.15 -9.47
CA ALA A 85 16.56 31.47 -9.44
C ALA A 85 16.62 30.04 -8.88
N VAL A 86 17.82 29.45 -8.68
CA VAL A 86 17.99 28.06 -8.19
C VAL A 86 17.28 27.82 -6.85
N ASP A 87 17.25 28.79 -5.95
CA ASP A 87 16.56 28.64 -4.65
C ASP A 87 15.04 28.49 -4.77
N GLY A 88 14.46 28.95 -5.89
CA GLY A 88 13.04 28.76 -6.20
C GLY A 88 12.72 27.46 -6.95
N ALA A 89 13.76 26.73 -7.39
CA ALA A 89 13.62 25.50 -8.15
C ALA A 89 13.03 24.36 -7.31
N TRP A 90 12.49 23.35 -7.98
CA TRP A 90 12.01 22.14 -7.30
C TRP A 90 13.15 21.14 -7.08
N ILE A 91 14.19 21.57 -6.34
CA ILE A 91 15.34 20.74 -5.96
C ILE A 91 15.21 20.42 -4.48
N GLY A 92 14.94 19.15 -4.14
CA GLY A 92 14.60 18.77 -2.77
C GLY A 92 14.43 17.27 -2.60
N THR A 93 13.87 16.87 -1.46
CA THR A 93 13.43 15.49 -1.25
C THR A 93 12.04 15.25 -1.81
N ILE A 94 11.70 13.98 -2.06
CA ILE A 94 10.34 13.58 -2.42
C ILE A 94 9.31 14.00 -1.37
N HIS A 95 9.67 13.94 -0.08
CA HIS A 95 8.80 14.36 1.02
C HIS A 95 8.54 15.88 0.98
N GLY A 96 9.59 16.69 0.79
CA GLY A 96 9.45 18.14 0.65
C GLY A 96 8.59 18.52 -0.56
N PHE A 97 8.79 17.85 -1.69
CA PHE A 97 7.95 18.02 -2.88
C PHE A 97 6.48 17.70 -2.60
N CYS A 98 6.17 16.53 -2.05
CA CYS A 98 4.81 16.12 -1.72
C CYS A 98 4.15 17.09 -0.74
N ALA A 99 4.87 17.55 0.30
CA ALA A 99 4.34 18.51 1.25
C ALA A 99 3.99 19.86 0.59
N ARG A 100 4.88 20.38 -0.28
CA ARG A 100 4.62 21.61 -1.03
C ARG A 100 3.45 21.46 -2.02
N LEU A 101 3.32 20.30 -2.67
CA LEU A 101 2.19 19.99 -3.54
C LEU A 101 0.86 19.97 -2.78
N LEU A 102 0.82 19.30 -1.62
CA LEU A 102 -0.38 19.25 -0.77
C LEU A 102 -0.78 20.65 -0.26
N ARG A 103 0.19 21.49 0.12
CA ARG A 103 -0.07 22.89 0.52
C ARG A 103 -0.53 23.77 -0.64
N ALA A 104 -0.12 23.46 -1.87
CA ALA A 104 -0.59 24.18 -3.05
C ALA A 104 -2.04 23.83 -3.42
N GLN A 105 -2.52 22.64 -3.05
CA GLN A 105 -3.87 22.14 -3.38
C GLN A 105 -4.59 21.51 -2.15
N PRO A 106 -4.73 22.23 -1.02
CA PRO A 106 -5.18 21.64 0.24
C PRO A 106 -6.64 21.20 0.20
N LEU A 107 -7.50 21.97 -0.50
CA LEU A 107 -8.92 21.65 -0.66
C LEU A 107 -9.13 20.33 -1.42
N ALA A 108 -8.43 20.15 -2.54
CA ALA A 108 -8.50 18.91 -3.32
C ALA A 108 -7.95 17.71 -2.54
N ALA A 109 -6.95 17.94 -1.68
CA ALA A 109 -6.39 16.92 -0.80
C ALA A 109 -7.26 16.61 0.43
N GLY A 110 -8.28 17.43 0.74
CA GLY A 110 -9.06 17.33 1.98
C GLY A 110 -8.22 17.58 3.23
N LEU A 111 -7.21 18.46 3.13
CA LEU A 111 -6.29 18.80 4.22
C LEU A 111 -6.45 20.27 4.64
N ASP A 112 -6.10 20.57 5.88
CA ASP A 112 -5.90 21.94 6.33
C ASP A 112 -4.69 22.55 5.59
N PRO A 113 -4.78 23.78 5.03
CA PRO A 113 -3.65 24.46 4.42
C PRO A 113 -2.41 24.61 5.34
N HIS A 114 -2.62 24.62 6.64
CA HIS A 114 -1.61 24.76 7.68
C HIS A 114 -1.24 23.41 8.32
N PHE A 115 -1.47 22.29 7.63
CA PHE A 115 -1.10 20.99 8.17
C PHE A 115 0.40 20.92 8.51
N GLU A 116 0.67 20.21 9.59
CA GLU A 116 2.02 19.90 10.04
C GLU A 116 2.35 18.44 9.78
N VAL A 117 3.60 18.17 9.42
CA VAL A 117 4.10 16.81 9.31
C VAL A 117 4.54 16.40 10.71
N LEU A 118 3.90 15.37 11.25
CA LEU A 118 4.24 14.85 12.58
C LEU A 118 5.59 14.14 12.55
N GLU A 119 6.39 14.39 13.58
CA GLU A 119 7.56 13.56 13.91
C GLU A 119 7.11 12.12 14.21
N ALA A 120 8.00 11.15 13.92
CA ALA A 120 7.68 9.73 14.01
C ALA A 120 7.06 9.33 15.36
N THR A 121 7.68 9.75 16.47
CA THR A 121 7.19 9.43 17.81
C THR A 121 5.82 10.04 18.12
N SER A 122 5.53 11.24 17.60
CA SER A 122 4.23 11.90 17.76
C SER A 122 3.16 11.23 16.91
N ALA A 123 3.51 10.82 15.70
CA ALA A 123 2.63 10.04 14.83
C ALA A 123 2.29 8.67 15.42
N GLU A 124 3.27 7.98 16.02
CA GLU A 124 3.09 6.70 16.71
C GLU A 124 2.13 6.83 17.90
N ARG A 125 2.36 7.82 18.78
CA ARG A 125 1.45 8.06 19.92
C ARG A 125 0.02 8.38 19.47
N LEU A 126 -0.13 9.22 18.44
CA LEU A 126 -1.45 9.54 17.90
C LEU A 126 -2.14 8.30 17.31
N ALA A 127 -1.40 7.45 16.61
CA ALA A 127 -1.92 6.21 16.05
C ALA A 127 -2.35 5.21 17.15
N GLU A 128 -1.61 5.16 18.26
CA GLU A 128 -1.96 4.37 19.44
C GLU A 128 -3.27 4.85 20.07
N THR A 129 -3.39 6.14 20.37
CA THR A 129 -4.63 6.72 20.91
C THR A 129 -5.82 6.48 19.98
N ALA A 130 -5.64 6.69 18.66
CA ALA A 130 -6.69 6.45 17.68
C ALA A 130 -7.11 4.97 17.61
N TYR A 131 -6.17 4.04 17.80
CA TYR A 131 -6.48 2.61 17.87
C TYR A 131 -7.28 2.26 19.12
N GLU A 132 -6.90 2.79 20.29
CA GLU A 132 -7.61 2.56 21.54
C GLU A 132 -9.05 3.07 21.50
N GLU A 133 -9.26 4.30 21.00
CA GLU A 133 -10.60 4.87 20.80
C GLU A 133 -11.44 4.06 19.81
N ALA A 134 -10.83 3.58 18.73
CA ALA A 134 -11.50 2.75 17.72
C ALA A 134 -11.90 1.39 18.30
N LEU A 135 -11.01 0.74 19.06
CA LEU A 135 -11.26 -0.54 19.71
C LEU A 135 -12.38 -0.41 20.76
N GLU A 136 -12.35 0.64 21.58
CA GLU A 136 -13.37 0.90 22.60
C GLU A 136 -14.74 1.15 21.95
N THR A 137 -14.78 1.95 20.89
CA THR A 137 -16.01 2.23 20.13
C THR A 137 -16.56 0.97 19.47
N TRP A 138 -15.69 0.14 18.92
CA TRP A 138 -16.08 -1.13 18.32
C TRP A 138 -16.60 -2.12 19.36
N ALA A 139 -15.94 -2.24 20.52
CA ALA A 139 -16.35 -3.11 21.62
C ALA A 139 -17.71 -2.69 22.20
N ARG A 140 -17.93 -1.39 22.47
CA ARG A 140 -19.24 -0.87 22.92
C ARG A 140 -20.37 -1.21 21.96
N ARG A 141 -20.09 -1.20 20.65
CA ARG A 141 -21.10 -1.45 19.61
C ARG A 141 -21.48 -2.93 19.49
N HIS A 142 -20.56 -3.85 19.78
CA HIS A 142 -20.72 -5.28 19.47
C HIS A 142 -20.72 -6.19 20.72
N GLY A 143 -20.48 -5.66 21.91
CA GLY A 143 -20.66 -6.37 23.18
C GLY A 143 -19.54 -7.38 23.49
N ALA A 144 -19.89 -8.42 24.26
CA ALA A 144 -18.92 -9.36 24.84
C ALA A 144 -18.14 -10.15 23.78
N ASP A 145 -18.82 -10.69 22.75
CA ASP A 145 -18.18 -11.47 21.68
C ASP A 145 -17.05 -10.71 20.98
N ALA A 146 -17.22 -9.40 20.85
CA ALA A 146 -16.22 -8.52 20.26
C ALA A 146 -14.99 -8.38 21.17
N ILE A 147 -15.20 -8.22 22.47
CA ILE A 147 -14.12 -8.16 23.47
C ILE A 147 -13.34 -9.48 23.47
N ASP A 148 -14.03 -10.62 23.46
CA ASP A 148 -13.41 -11.94 23.43
C ASP A 148 -12.59 -12.15 22.16
N LEU A 149 -13.13 -11.73 21.01
CA LEU A 149 -12.40 -11.76 19.74
C LEU A 149 -11.13 -10.92 19.83
N ALA A 150 -11.22 -9.66 20.28
CA ALA A 150 -10.06 -8.79 20.42
C ALA A 150 -9.01 -9.37 21.38
N ALA A 151 -9.46 -9.94 22.51
CA ALA A 151 -8.61 -10.61 23.48
C ALA A 151 -7.88 -11.83 22.90
N SER A 152 -8.51 -12.58 21.97
CA SER A 152 -7.89 -13.73 21.31
C SER A 152 -6.67 -13.36 20.45
N TYR A 153 -6.61 -12.14 19.92
CA TYR A 153 -5.46 -11.62 19.17
C TYR A 153 -4.44 -10.93 20.09
N GLY A 154 -4.85 -10.49 21.28
CA GLY A 154 -3.99 -9.84 22.26
C GLY A 154 -3.30 -8.58 21.68
N PRO A 155 -2.02 -8.32 22.05
CA PRO A 155 -1.29 -7.14 21.60
C PRO A 155 -1.11 -7.05 20.08
N ALA A 156 -1.08 -8.18 19.37
CA ALA A 156 -0.83 -8.24 17.93
C ALA A 156 -1.95 -7.64 17.08
N LEU A 157 -3.17 -7.51 17.64
CA LEU A 157 -4.31 -6.92 16.93
C LEU A 157 -4.01 -5.49 16.47
N ARG A 158 -3.31 -4.72 17.30
CA ARG A 158 -2.92 -3.33 17.02
C ARG A 158 -2.08 -3.24 15.76
N ASP A 159 -1.00 -4.02 15.70
CA ASP A 159 -0.06 -4.02 14.59
C ASP A 159 -0.73 -4.46 13.28
N LEU A 160 -1.63 -5.44 13.35
CA LEU A 160 -2.42 -5.89 12.20
C LEU A 160 -3.33 -4.79 11.67
N VAL A 161 -4.08 -4.12 12.55
CA VAL A 161 -5.02 -3.06 12.17
C VAL A 161 -4.28 -1.84 11.63
N GLN A 162 -3.27 -1.36 12.36
CA GLN A 162 -2.47 -0.19 11.95
C GLN A 162 -1.68 -0.47 10.66
N GLY A 163 -1.11 -1.67 10.53
CA GLY A 163 -0.41 -2.09 9.31
C GLY A 163 -1.33 -2.15 8.09
N ALA A 164 -2.51 -2.75 8.24
CA ALA A 164 -3.52 -2.79 7.17
C ALA A 164 -3.99 -1.38 6.79
N TYR A 165 -4.27 -0.52 7.79
CA TYR A 165 -4.63 0.87 7.58
C TYR A 165 -3.53 1.64 6.83
N ALA A 166 -2.29 1.57 7.28
CA ALA A 166 -1.15 2.23 6.66
C ALA A 166 -0.93 1.76 5.22
N SER A 167 -1.04 0.46 4.96
CA SER A 167 -0.93 -0.11 3.61
C SER A 167 -2.00 0.42 2.65
N LEU A 168 -3.25 0.49 3.11
CA LEU A 168 -4.34 1.05 2.30
C LEU A 168 -4.17 2.56 2.06
N ARG A 169 -3.74 3.31 3.07
CA ARG A 169 -3.42 4.74 2.92
C ARG A 169 -2.31 4.98 1.91
N ALA A 170 -1.25 4.16 1.95
CA ALA A 170 -0.13 4.25 1.00
C ALA A 170 -0.53 4.00 -0.45
N ARG A 171 -1.61 3.24 -0.68
CA ARG A 171 -2.20 3.02 -2.02
C ARG A 171 -3.19 4.11 -2.44
N GLY A 172 -3.37 5.15 -1.64
CA GLY A 172 -4.26 6.28 -1.95
C GLY A 172 -5.72 6.10 -1.51
N HIS A 173 -6.04 5.08 -0.71
CA HIS A 173 -7.40 4.96 -0.16
C HIS A 173 -7.64 6.00 0.93
N ALA A 174 -8.34 7.10 0.60
CA ALA A 174 -8.64 8.17 1.56
C ALA A 174 -9.49 7.70 2.75
N ARG A 175 -10.36 6.71 2.53
CA ARG A 175 -11.15 6.02 3.57
C ARG A 175 -10.89 4.52 3.49
N PRO A 176 -9.82 4.01 4.15
CA PRO A 176 -9.45 2.60 4.12
C PRO A 176 -10.62 1.70 4.53
N ARG A 177 -10.91 0.70 3.71
CA ARG A 177 -11.85 -0.38 4.04
C ARG A 177 -11.26 -1.70 3.58
N LEU A 178 -11.23 -2.68 4.48
CA LEU A 178 -10.90 -4.05 4.11
C LEU A 178 -12.09 -4.66 3.38
N VAL A 179 -11.85 -5.11 2.15
CA VAL A 179 -12.80 -5.94 1.44
C VAL A 179 -12.58 -7.36 1.95
N ILE A 180 -13.44 -7.81 2.86
CA ILE A 180 -13.43 -9.20 3.31
C ILE A 180 -14.25 -9.98 2.27
N PRO A 181 -13.62 -10.85 1.47
CA PRO A 181 -14.39 -11.71 0.58
C PRO A 181 -15.34 -12.57 1.43
N PRO A 182 -16.55 -12.90 0.94
CA PRO A 182 -17.40 -13.84 1.65
C PRO A 182 -16.60 -15.12 1.90
N PRO A 183 -16.80 -15.78 3.06
CA PRO A 183 -16.17 -17.07 3.29
C PRO A 183 -16.46 -17.98 2.10
N PRO A 184 -15.49 -18.81 1.66
CA PRO A 184 -15.73 -19.74 0.59
C PRO A 184 -16.99 -20.53 0.91
N ARG A 185 -17.89 -20.68 -0.08
CA ARG A 185 -19.08 -21.50 0.11
C ARG A 185 -18.60 -22.90 0.43
N VAL A 186 -18.82 -23.35 1.66
CA VAL A 186 -18.67 -24.76 2.01
C VAL A 186 -19.75 -25.48 1.21
N PRO A 187 -19.41 -26.46 0.34
CA PRO A 187 -20.42 -27.22 -0.37
C PRO A 187 -21.40 -27.82 0.64
N ASP A 188 -22.67 -27.88 0.28
CA ASP A 188 -23.67 -28.43 1.20
C ASP A 188 -23.33 -29.91 1.52
N PRO A 189 -23.82 -30.44 2.66
CA PRO A 189 -23.52 -31.81 3.05
C PRO A 189 -23.89 -32.87 2.00
N THR A 190 -24.84 -32.59 1.10
CA THR A 190 -25.18 -33.49 -0.01
C THR A 190 -24.05 -33.49 -1.04
N THR A 191 -23.64 -32.31 -1.50
CA THR A 191 -22.53 -32.12 -2.44
C THR A 191 -21.23 -32.69 -1.89
N LEU A 192 -20.90 -32.45 -0.62
CA LEU A 192 -19.68 -32.99 0.01
C LEU A 192 -19.63 -34.51 -0.03
N ALA A 193 -20.73 -35.19 0.29
CA ALA A 193 -20.73 -36.65 0.25
C ALA A 193 -20.81 -37.20 -1.19
N ALA A 194 -21.38 -36.48 -2.16
CA ALA A 194 -21.25 -36.85 -3.58
C ALA A 194 -19.79 -36.75 -4.06
N THR A 195 -19.08 -35.67 -3.70
CA THR A 195 -17.65 -35.52 -4.00
C THR A 195 -16.81 -36.60 -3.32
N ARG A 196 -17.15 -36.97 -2.08
CA ARG A 196 -16.50 -38.06 -1.36
C ARG A 196 -16.65 -39.41 -2.08
N GLU A 197 -17.85 -39.75 -2.53
CA GLU A 197 -18.08 -40.98 -3.30
C GLU A 197 -17.27 -40.99 -4.60
N ALA A 198 -17.28 -39.87 -5.35
CA ALA A 198 -16.47 -39.74 -6.56
C ALA A 198 -14.95 -39.91 -6.28
N ALA A 199 -14.45 -39.34 -5.19
CA ALA A 199 -13.05 -39.51 -4.78
C ALA A 199 -12.73 -40.96 -4.36
N LEU A 200 -13.67 -41.65 -3.71
CA LEU A 200 -13.53 -43.06 -3.38
C LEU A 200 -13.50 -43.92 -4.66
N ASP A 201 -14.31 -43.60 -5.66
CA ASP A 201 -14.28 -44.27 -6.97
C ASP A 201 -12.96 -44.08 -7.70
N ASP A 202 -12.45 -42.86 -7.75
CA ASP A 202 -11.13 -42.57 -8.35
C ASP A 202 -10.01 -43.35 -7.63
N LEU A 203 -10.05 -43.43 -6.29
CA LEU A 203 -9.08 -44.19 -5.51
C LEU A 203 -9.23 -45.71 -5.67
N ARG A 204 -10.44 -46.23 -5.94
CA ARG A 204 -10.64 -47.64 -6.29
C ARG A 204 -10.00 -47.96 -7.64
N LEU A 205 -10.09 -47.04 -8.60
CA LEU A 205 -9.48 -47.16 -9.93
C LEU A 205 -7.95 -47.01 -9.92
N ALA A 206 -7.40 -46.21 -9.00
CA ALA A 206 -5.97 -45.97 -8.85
C ALA A 206 -5.16 -47.19 -8.31
N GLY A 207 -5.83 -48.25 -7.86
CA GLY A 207 -5.20 -49.51 -7.43
C GLY A 207 -4.72 -49.52 -5.98
N GLY A 208 -3.76 -50.40 -5.67
CA GLY A 208 -3.29 -50.65 -4.30
C GLY A 208 -2.01 -49.88 -3.94
N GLY A 209 -1.91 -49.43 -2.69
CA GLY A 209 -0.72 -48.80 -2.13
C GLY A 209 -1.02 -48.18 -0.77
N VAL A 210 -0.03 -48.13 0.12
CA VAL A 210 -0.21 -47.67 1.52
C VAL A 210 -0.87 -46.28 1.60
N ARG A 211 -0.51 -45.36 0.71
CA ARG A 211 -1.10 -44.01 0.64
C ARG A 211 -2.55 -44.01 0.14
N VAL A 212 -2.88 -44.89 -0.82
CA VAL A 212 -4.25 -45.03 -1.35
C VAL A 212 -5.16 -45.65 -0.29
N THR A 213 -4.68 -46.66 0.44
CA THR A 213 -5.40 -47.25 1.57
C THR A 213 -5.68 -46.23 2.66
N ALA A 214 -4.66 -45.47 3.08
CA ALA A 214 -4.82 -44.42 4.09
C ALA A 214 -5.80 -43.31 3.64
N ALA A 215 -5.75 -42.90 2.36
CA ALA A 215 -6.69 -41.92 1.81
C ALA A 215 -8.14 -42.43 1.79
N ARG A 216 -8.35 -43.71 1.47
CA ARG A 216 -9.68 -44.33 1.52
C ARG A 216 -10.23 -44.41 2.94
N GLU A 217 -9.41 -44.81 3.91
CA GLU A 217 -9.80 -44.86 5.32
C GLU A 217 -10.19 -43.48 5.85
N ALA A 218 -9.43 -42.43 5.51
CA ALA A 218 -9.74 -41.05 5.88
C ALA A 218 -11.09 -40.58 5.28
N LEU A 219 -11.36 -40.88 4.01
CA LEU A 219 -12.65 -40.53 3.37
C LEU A 219 -13.83 -41.33 3.97
N GLU A 220 -13.59 -42.56 4.42
CA GLU A 220 -14.62 -43.35 5.09
C GLU A 220 -14.94 -42.79 6.47
N GLN A 221 -13.94 -42.34 7.23
CA GLN A 221 -14.14 -41.65 8.51
C GLN A 221 -14.94 -40.36 8.37
N CYS A 222 -14.83 -39.67 7.24
CA CYS A 222 -15.65 -38.49 6.95
C CYS A 222 -17.15 -38.81 6.78
N ARG A 223 -17.57 -40.08 6.63
CA ARG A 223 -18.97 -40.47 6.42
C ARG A 223 -19.87 -39.98 7.54
N GLU A 224 -19.49 -40.32 8.78
CA GLU A 224 -20.31 -40.11 9.97
C GLU A 224 -20.53 -38.62 10.23
N VAL A 225 -19.49 -37.82 9.99
CA VAL A 225 -19.54 -36.35 10.10
C VAL A 225 -20.49 -35.76 9.04
N LEU A 226 -20.46 -36.29 7.81
CA LEU A 226 -21.30 -35.79 6.72
C LEU A 226 -22.77 -36.20 6.90
N ASP A 227 -23.04 -37.40 7.39
CA ASP A 227 -24.39 -37.88 7.67
C ASP A 227 -25.02 -37.06 8.81
N ALA A 228 -24.28 -36.83 9.91
CA ALA A 228 -24.73 -35.95 10.99
C ALA A 228 -24.98 -34.51 10.51
N ALA A 229 -24.15 -34.00 9.61
CA ALA A 229 -24.34 -32.68 9.01
C ALA A 229 -25.57 -32.61 8.08
N ARG A 230 -25.86 -33.67 7.32
CA ARG A 230 -27.06 -33.79 6.47
C ARG A 230 -28.33 -33.81 7.30
N GLU A 231 -28.35 -34.59 8.37
CA GLU A 231 -29.49 -34.67 9.29
C GLU A 231 -29.76 -33.33 9.97
N SER A 232 -28.70 -32.65 10.43
CA SER A 232 -28.79 -31.31 11.03
C SER A 232 -29.31 -30.26 10.03
N ALA A 233 -28.83 -30.31 8.78
CA ALA A 233 -29.29 -29.42 7.71
C ALA A 233 -30.76 -29.68 7.32
N ALA A 234 -31.20 -30.94 7.30
CA ALA A 234 -32.59 -31.32 7.04
C ALA A 234 -33.54 -30.84 8.15
N HIS A 235 -33.12 -30.94 9.42
CA HIS A 235 -33.88 -30.40 10.56
C HIS A 235 -33.99 -28.87 10.51
N ALA A 236 -32.91 -28.17 10.15
CA ALA A 236 -32.91 -26.72 9.99
C ALA A 236 -33.80 -26.25 8.83
N ALA A 237 -33.91 -27.03 7.75
CA ALA A 237 -34.78 -26.73 6.61
C ALA A 237 -36.26 -27.08 6.87
N GLY A 238 -36.55 -28.03 7.76
CA GLY A 238 -37.91 -28.44 8.14
C GLY A 238 -38.57 -27.58 9.23
N GLY A 239 -37.79 -26.75 9.94
CA GLY A 239 -38.27 -25.82 10.96
C GLY A 239 -38.78 -24.49 10.40
N GLY A 240 -39.94 -24.49 9.72
CA GLY A 240 -40.70 -23.26 9.42
C GLY A 240 -41.38 -22.68 10.68
N PRO A 241 -41.65 -21.36 10.75
CA PRO A 241 -41.93 -20.66 12.00
C PRO A 241 -43.29 -21.06 12.58
N ALA A 242 -43.30 -21.57 13.81
CA ALA A 242 -44.52 -21.65 14.61
C ALA A 242 -44.81 -20.27 15.23
N ALA A 243 -45.95 -19.70 14.82
CA ALA A 243 -46.72 -18.63 15.47
C ALA A 243 -46.12 -17.21 15.52
N ALA A 244 -46.30 -16.45 14.43
CA ALA A 244 -46.53 -15.00 14.52
C ALA A 244 -48.01 -14.78 14.88
N GLY A 245 -48.31 -14.60 16.16
CA GLY A 245 -49.60 -14.14 16.66
C GLY A 245 -49.45 -12.76 17.29
N GLY A 246 -50.23 -11.77 16.82
CA GLY A 246 -50.47 -10.52 17.56
C GLY A 246 -50.19 -9.24 16.77
N LEU A 247 -51.18 -8.82 15.98
CA LEU A 247 -51.34 -7.43 15.54
C LEU A 247 -51.50 -6.51 16.76
N GLY A 248 -50.83 -5.35 16.74
CA GLY A 248 -50.95 -4.32 17.77
C GLY A 248 -50.46 -2.95 17.27
N SER A 249 -51.26 -2.36 16.39
CA SER A 249 -51.23 -0.94 15.99
C SER A 249 -51.12 0.03 17.18
N ALA A 250 -50.23 1.02 17.11
CA ALA A 250 -50.57 2.44 17.35
C ALA A 250 -49.34 3.34 17.14
N ALA A 251 -49.37 4.12 16.06
CA ALA A 251 -48.83 5.48 16.03
C ALA A 251 -49.97 6.44 16.48
N PRO A 252 -49.73 7.73 16.76
CA PRO A 252 -49.01 8.66 15.89
C PRO A 252 -47.68 9.19 16.47
#